data_AF-A0A448WMA1-F1
#
_entry.id   AF-A0A448WMA1-F1
#
_cell.length_a   1.000
_cell.length_b   1.000
_cell.length_c   1.000
_cell.angle_alpha   90.00
_cell.angle_beta   90.00
_cell.angle_gamma   90.00
#
_symmetry.space_group_name_H-M   'P 1'
#
loop_
_entity.id
_entity.type
_entity.pdbx_description
1 polymer ?
#
loop_
_entity_poly.entity_id
_entity_poly.type
_entity_poly.pdbx_seq_one_letter_code
_entity_poly.pdbx_strand_id
1 'polypeptide(L)'
;MAWFEEHEDSISAFVEPFVILLILVANAIVGVWQERNAESAIEALKEYEPEIAKVYRKNHKGIQRIKARELVPGDVVEVSVGDKVPADIRITKIYSTTLRVDQSILTGESVSVIKFTEEVPDQRAVNQDKKNLLFSGTNIAAGKSRGIVIGTGLGTEIGKIRNQMMDTEQERTPLQQKLDEFGQQLSKVR
;
A
#
# COMPACT_ATOMS: atom_id res chain seq x y z
N MET A 1 -41.55 -56.33 17.41
CA MET A 1 -41.56 -55.41 16.25
C MET A 1 -40.30 -54.55 16.24
N ALA A 2 -39.14 -55.19 16.35
CA ALA A 2 -37.92 -54.72 15.71
C ALA A 2 -37.84 -55.54 14.41
N TRP A 3 -37.25 -55.02 13.33
CA TRP A 3 -37.06 -55.66 12.00
C TRP A 3 -37.85 -55.10 10.80
N PHE A 4 -38.20 -53.80 10.74
CA PHE A 4 -38.69 -53.20 9.46
C PHE A 4 -38.42 -51.70 9.28
N GLU A 5 -37.25 -51.19 9.69
CA GLU A 5 -36.77 -49.84 9.32
C GLU A 5 -35.25 -49.90 9.11
N GLU A 6 -34.77 -50.55 8.05
CA GLU A 6 -33.33 -50.63 7.81
C GLU A 6 -32.89 -50.39 6.36
N HIS A 7 -33.75 -49.93 5.44
CA HIS A 7 -33.33 -49.82 4.03
C HIS A 7 -33.73 -48.60 3.19
N GLU A 8 -34.39 -47.57 3.73
CA GLU A 8 -34.67 -46.33 2.94
C GLU A 8 -33.90 -45.07 3.39
N ASP A 9 -33.32 -45.02 4.60
CA ASP A 9 -32.77 -43.77 5.16
C ASP A 9 -31.24 -43.64 5.14
N SER A 10 -30.49 -44.63 4.64
CA SER A 10 -29.02 -44.56 4.58
C SER A 10 -28.54 -43.38 3.75
N ILE A 11 -29.15 -43.14 2.58
CA ILE A 11 -28.76 -42.02 1.70
C ILE A 11 -29.17 -40.68 2.33
N SER A 12 -30.36 -40.59 2.92
CA SER A 12 -30.87 -39.38 3.57
C SER A 12 -30.02 -38.98 4.79
N ALA A 13 -29.56 -39.95 5.59
CA ALA A 13 -28.73 -39.73 6.77
C ALA A 13 -27.37 -39.09 6.45
N PHE A 14 -26.82 -39.30 5.24
CA PHE A 14 -25.59 -38.65 4.80
C PHE A 14 -25.83 -37.32 4.05
N VAL A 15 -27.06 -37.04 3.59
CA VAL A 15 -27.38 -35.80 2.88
C VAL A 15 -27.31 -34.59 3.81
N GLU A 16 -27.84 -34.68 5.02
CA GLU A 16 -27.82 -33.56 5.97
C GLU A 16 -26.39 -33.09 6.34
N PRO A 17 -25.46 -33.97 6.80
CA PRO A 17 -24.08 -33.59 7.06
C PRO A 17 -23.35 -33.09 5.82
N PHE A 18 -23.65 -33.67 4.65
CA PHE A 18 -23.04 -33.28 3.38
C PHE A 18 -23.47 -31.86 2.95
N VAL A 19 -24.74 -31.51 3.10
CA VAL A 19 -25.26 -30.16 2.78
C VAL A 19 -24.65 -29.13 3.72
N ILE A 20 -24.56 -29.41 5.02
CA ILE A 20 -23.91 -28.51 5.99
C ILE A 20 -22.43 -28.33 5.63
N LEU A 21 -21.71 -29.41 5.31
CA LEU A 21 -20.32 -29.35 4.89
C LEU A 21 -20.14 -28.52 3.61
N LEU A 22 -21.04 -28.68 2.64
CA LEU A 22 -21.01 -27.93 1.39
C LEU A 22 -21.21 -26.43 1.63
N ILE A 23 -22.14 -26.04 2.52
CA ILE A 23 -22.35 -24.63 2.88
C ILE A 23 -21.11 -24.05 3.58
N LEU A 24 -20.49 -24.80 4.50
CA LEU A 24 -19.27 -24.37 5.18
C LEU A 24 -18.10 -24.19 4.19
N VAL A 25 -17.93 -25.12 3.25
CA VAL A 25 -16.91 -25.02 2.19
C VAL A 25 -17.18 -23.83 1.28
N ALA A 26 -18.43 -23.61 0.88
CA ALA A 26 -18.82 -22.46 0.05
C ALA A 26 -18.53 -21.14 0.78
N ASN A 27 -18.90 -21.02 2.06
CA ASN A 27 -18.62 -19.84 2.87
C ASN A 27 -17.11 -19.61 3.05
N ALA A 28 -16.33 -20.67 3.26
CA ALA A 28 -14.88 -20.58 3.36
C ALA A 28 -14.25 -20.09 2.05
N ILE A 29 -14.70 -20.60 0.89
CA ILE A 29 -14.23 -20.16 -0.43
C ILE A 29 -14.54 -18.68 -0.65
N VAL A 30 -15.77 -18.24 -0.34
CA VAL A 30 -16.17 -16.84 -0.48
C VAL A 30 -15.34 -15.94 0.45
N GLY A 31 -15.13 -16.36 1.71
CA GLY A 31 -14.29 -15.64 2.67
C GLY A 31 -12.85 -15.47 2.17
N VAL A 32 -12.22 -16.57 1.73
CA VAL A 32 -10.85 -16.55 1.19
C VAL A 32 -10.75 -15.67 -0.07
N TRP A 33 -11.80 -15.63 -0.91
CA TRP A 33 -11.79 -14.81 -2.12
C TRP A 33 -11.90 -13.31 -1.82
N GLN A 34 -12.70 -12.94 -0.81
CA GLN A 34 -12.81 -11.54 -0.35
C GLN A 34 -11.51 -11.04 0.28
N GLU A 35 -10.82 -11.88 1.06
CA GLU A 35 -9.55 -11.55 1.72
C GLU A 35 -8.42 -11.32 0.68
N ARG A 36 -8.31 -12.20 -0.32
CA ARG A 36 -7.31 -12.07 -1.41
C ARG A 36 -7.47 -10.80 -2.23
N ASN A 37 -8.69 -10.31 -2.42
CA ASN A 37 -8.94 -9.11 -3.21
C ASN A 37 -8.42 -7.85 -2.51
N ALA A 38 -8.43 -7.83 -1.17
CA ALA A 38 -7.88 -6.73 -0.37
C ALA A 38 -6.35 -6.70 -0.39
N GLU A 39 -5.70 -7.86 -0.29
CA GLU A 39 -4.23 -7.97 -0.39
C GLU A 39 -3.70 -7.50 -1.76
N SER A 40 -4.43 -7.79 -2.83
CA SER A 40 -4.05 -7.46 -4.21
C SER A 40 -3.87 -5.94 -4.44
N ALA A 41 -4.72 -5.12 -3.80
CA ALA A 41 -4.61 -3.66 -3.90
C ALA A 41 -3.35 -3.12 -3.19
N ILE A 42 -2.98 -3.73 -2.06
CA ILE A 42 -1.76 -3.37 -1.31
C ILE A 42 -0.50 -3.79 -2.09
N GLU A 43 -0.55 -4.92 -2.78
CA GLU A 43 0.58 -5.42 -3.58
C GLU A 43 0.86 -4.53 -4.80
N ALA A 44 -0.18 -4.02 -5.46
CA ALA A 44 -0.02 -3.04 -6.54
C ALA A 44 0.72 -1.76 -6.10
N LEU A 45 0.59 -1.35 -4.83
CA LEU A 45 1.34 -0.20 -4.29
C LEU A 45 2.85 -0.49 -4.17
N LYS A 46 3.26 -1.75 -3.95
CA LYS A 46 4.68 -2.12 -3.85
C LYS A 46 5.41 -2.01 -5.19
N GLU A 47 4.72 -2.13 -6.33
CA GLU A 47 5.32 -1.93 -7.66
C GLU A 47 5.81 -0.49 -7.89
N TYR A 48 5.34 0.46 -7.06
CA TYR A 48 5.80 1.84 -7.09
C TYR A 48 7.06 2.09 -6.25
N GLU A 49 7.57 1.12 -5.50
CA GLU A 49 8.87 1.24 -4.83
C GLU A 49 10.00 0.85 -5.78
N PRO A 50 10.98 1.73 -6.08
CA PRO A 50 12.12 1.34 -6.91
C PRO A 50 12.98 0.31 -6.18
N GLU A 51 13.59 -0.60 -6.94
CA GLU A 51 14.45 -1.63 -6.34
C GLU A 51 15.79 -1.05 -5.84
N ILE A 52 16.30 0.00 -6.50
CA ILE A 52 17.65 0.54 -6.28
C ILE A 52 17.62 2.06 -6.07
N ALA A 53 18.39 2.54 -5.10
CA ALA A 53 18.62 3.95 -4.82
C ALA A 53 20.11 4.33 -4.98
N LYS A 54 20.38 5.57 -5.41
CA LYS A 54 21.73 6.14 -5.54
C LYS A 54 22.03 7.03 -4.33
N VAL A 55 23.01 6.65 -3.51
CA VAL A 55 23.33 7.32 -2.23
C VAL A 55 24.79 7.75 -2.13
N TYR A 56 25.03 8.76 -1.29
CA TYR A 56 26.34 9.18 -0.83
C TYR A 56 26.45 8.91 0.68
N ARG A 57 27.26 7.93 1.07
CA ARG A 57 27.56 7.61 2.47
C ARG A 57 29.06 7.76 2.75
N LYS A 58 29.42 8.13 3.98
CA LYS A 58 30.81 8.43 4.40
C LYS A 58 31.81 7.30 4.10
N ASN A 59 31.34 6.05 4.09
CA ASN A 59 32.19 4.87 3.98
C ASN A 59 32.62 4.56 2.53
N HIS A 60 32.24 5.38 1.55
CA HIS A 60 32.59 5.18 0.15
C HIS A 60 32.82 6.51 -0.56
N LYS A 61 33.80 6.55 -1.46
CA LYS A 61 34.03 7.71 -2.33
C LYS A 61 33.16 7.58 -3.59
N GLY A 62 32.13 8.41 -3.68
CA GLY A 62 31.26 8.50 -4.85
C GLY A 62 29.84 7.96 -4.62
N ILE A 63 29.11 7.80 -5.73
CA ILE A 63 27.73 7.29 -5.72
C ILE A 63 27.74 5.79 -5.51
N GLN A 64 26.98 5.33 -4.52
CA GLN A 64 26.70 3.91 -4.31
C GLN A 64 25.28 3.59 -4.75
N ARG A 65 25.08 2.39 -5.30
CA ARG A 65 23.76 1.84 -5.59
C ARG A 65 23.43 0.83 -4.49
N ILE A 66 22.41 1.14 -3.68
CA ILE A 66 21.93 0.26 -2.61
C ILE A 66 20.47 -0.11 -2.87
N LYS A 67 19.96 -1.13 -2.20
CA LYS A 67 18.52 -1.44 -2.27
C LYS A 67 17.73 -0.29 -1.65
N ALA A 68 16.62 0.13 -2.27
CA ALA A 68 15.84 1.26 -1.75
C ALA A 68 15.34 1.02 -0.32
N ARG A 69 15.03 -0.23 0.03
CA ARG A 69 14.65 -0.65 1.40
C ARG A 69 15.71 -0.42 2.47
N GLU A 70 16.97 -0.19 2.07
CA GLU A 70 18.09 0.09 2.98
C GLU A 70 18.32 1.59 3.18
N LEU A 71 17.50 2.44 2.55
CA LEU A 71 17.51 3.88 2.79
C LEU A 71 16.99 4.19 4.18
N VAL A 72 17.63 5.16 4.82
CA VAL A 72 17.20 5.72 6.10
C VAL A 72 17.08 7.24 6.01
N PRO A 73 16.22 7.87 6.84
CA PRO A 73 16.22 9.32 6.98
C PRO A 73 17.63 9.86 7.27
N GLY A 74 18.00 10.94 6.60
CA GLY A 74 19.35 11.53 6.65
C GLY A 74 20.31 11.05 5.56
N ASP A 75 19.99 9.98 4.82
CA ASP A 75 20.80 9.60 3.66
C ASP A 75 20.78 10.71 2.60
N VAL A 76 21.95 10.96 1.99
CA VAL A 76 22.07 11.88 0.87
C VAL A 76 21.90 11.07 -0.42
N VAL A 77 20.85 11.37 -1.16
CA VAL A 77 20.44 10.65 -2.37
C VAL A 77 20.57 11.53 -3.60
N GLU A 78 20.79 10.89 -4.74
CA GLU A 78 20.82 11.55 -6.04
C GLU A 78 19.81 10.91 -6.98
N VAL A 79 19.07 11.76 -7.68
CA VAL A 79 18.06 11.34 -8.65
C VAL A 79 18.32 12.05 -9.98
N SER A 80 18.05 11.34 -11.07
CA SER A 80 18.23 11.81 -12.44
C SER A 80 17.00 11.45 -13.27
N VAL A 81 16.88 12.04 -14.45
CA VAL A 81 15.81 11.72 -15.41
C VAL A 81 15.62 10.21 -15.58
N GLY A 82 14.36 9.78 -15.55
CA GLY A 82 13.96 8.37 -15.62
C GLY A 82 14.04 7.60 -14.31
N ASP A 83 14.69 8.14 -13.27
CA ASP A 83 14.68 7.52 -11.95
C ASP A 83 13.30 7.67 -11.30
N LYS A 84 12.82 6.59 -10.68
CA LYS A 84 11.73 6.63 -9.71
C LYS A 84 12.29 7.02 -8.34
N VAL A 85 11.61 7.93 -7.66
CA VAL A 85 12.02 8.48 -6.39
C VAL A 85 11.86 7.42 -5.28
N PRO A 86 12.93 7.05 -4.55
CA PRO A 86 12.91 5.89 -3.64
C PRO A 86 12.37 6.19 -2.23
N ALA A 87 12.24 7.46 -1.87
CA ALA A 87 11.87 7.92 -0.55
C ALA A 87 11.38 9.38 -0.64
N ASP A 88 10.80 9.91 0.43
CA ASP A 88 10.52 11.35 0.48
C ASP A 88 11.83 12.10 0.74
N ILE A 89 12.14 13.09 -0.10
CA ILE A 89 13.45 13.73 -0.15
C ILE A 89 13.29 15.24 -0.16
N ARG A 90 14.02 15.92 0.72
CA ARG A 90 14.24 17.36 0.65
C ARG A 90 15.36 17.67 -0.32
N ILE A 91 15.04 18.42 -1.39
CA ILE A 91 16.01 18.78 -2.42
C ILE A 91 17.05 19.73 -1.82
N THR A 92 18.33 19.40 -1.91
CA THR A 92 19.40 20.29 -1.42
C THR A 92 20.12 21.01 -2.54
N LYS A 93 20.17 20.40 -3.72
CA LYS A 93 20.88 20.95 -4.88
C LYS A 93 20.31 20.41 -6.18
N ILE A 94 20.11 21.29 -7.15
CA ILE A 94 19.74 20.93 -8.52
C ILE A 94 20.99 21.14 -9.39
N TYR A 95 21.36 20.13 -10.17
CA TYR A 95 22.53 20.17 -11.05
C TYR A 95 22.19 20.56 -12.49
N SER A 96 20.94 20.34 -12.89
CA SER A 96 20.41 20.73 -14.20
C SER A 96 19.82 22.14 -14.17
N THR A 97 19.52 22.71 -15.35
CA THR A 97 18.83 24.00 -15.46
C THR A 97 17.47 23.99 -14.79
N THR A 98 16.74 22.89 -14.92
CA THR A 98 15.44 22.68 -14.27
C THR A 98 15.34 21.24 -13.77
N LEU A 99 14.55 21.04 -12.72
CA LEU A 99 14.12 19.72 -12.26
C LEU A 99 12.61 19.62 -12.44
N ARG A 100 12.16 18.60 -13.16
CA ARG A 100 10.74 18.32 -13.39
C ARG A 100 10.39 16.93 -12.88
N VAL A 101 9.26 16.82 -12.20
CA VAL A 101 8.81 15.58 -11.57
C VAL A 101 7.37 15.32 -11.97
N ASP A 102 7.08 14.10 -12.39
CA ASP A 102 5.72 13.59 -12.57
C ASP A 102 5.20 13.11 -11.22
N GLN A 103 4.18 13.80 -10.71
CA GLN A 103 3.56 13.54 -9.41
C GLN A 103 2.13 13.01 -9.54
N SER A 104 1.75 12.53 -10.73
CA SER A 104 0.39 12.04 -11.05
C SER A 104 -0.15 11.00 -10.06
N ILE A 105 0.71 10.15 -9.52
CA ILE A 105 0.32 9.16 -8.50
C ILE A 105 -0.19 9.78 -7.18
N LEU A 106 0.26 10.99 -6.83
CA LEU A 106 -0.14 11.66 -5.59
C LEU A 106 -1.16 12.78 -5.81
N THR A 107 -1.16 13.43 -6.97
CA THR A 107 -2.01 14.59 -7.26
C THR A 107 -3.12 14.30 -8.26
N GLY A 108 -3.02 13.21 -9.03
CA GLY A 108 -3.92 12.93 -10.15
C GLY A 108 -3.65 13.77 -11.40
N GLU A 109 -2.68 14.69 -11.36
CA GLU A 109 -2.36 15.58 -12.48
C GLU A 109 -1.20 15.03 -13.31
N SER A 110 -1.41 14.83 -14.61
CA SER A 110 -0.38 14.29 -15.52
C SER A 110 0.70 15.29 -15.94
N VAL A 111 0.60 16.56 -15.51
CA VAL A 111 1.56 17.60 -15.89
C VAL A 111 2.74 17.59 -14.93
N SER A 112 3.96 17.53 -15.49
CA SER A 112 5.18 17.56 -14.68
C SER A 112 5.32 18.90 -13.94
N VAL A 113 5.69 18.84 -12.66
CA VAL A 113 5.86 20.02 -11.79
C VAL A 113 7.33 20.40 -11.72
N ILE A 114 7.63 21.71 -11.83
CA ILE A 114 8.98 22.25 -11.64
C ILE A 114 9.28 22.36 -10.15
N LYS A 115 10.46 21.86 -9.75
CA LYS A 115 10.93 21.84 -8.37
C LYS A 115 12.05 22.85 -8.12
N PHE A 116 12.17 23.28 -6.87
CA PHE A 116 13.04 24.34 -6.38
C PHE A 116 13.78 23.90 -5.12
N THR A 117 14.76 24.68 -4.65
CA THR A 117 15.52 24.37 -3.43
C THR A 117 15.09 25.20 -2.23
N GLU A 118 14.39 26.29 -2.47
CA GLU A 118 13.93 27.28 -1.52
C GLU A 118 12.97 26.67 -0.51
N GLU A 119 12.90 27.27 0.67
CA GLU A 119 11.94 26.84 1.69
C GLU A 119 10.52 27.21 1.26
N VAL A 120 9.55 26.36 1.61
CA VAL A 120 8.13 26.65 1.46
C VAL A 120 7.68 27.23 2.80
N PRO A 121 7.27 28.51 2.90
CA PRO A 121 6.99 29.16 4.17
C PRO A 121 5.80 28.57 4.93
N ASP A 122 4.83 28.03 4.19
CA ASP A 122 3.64 27.45 4.79
C ASP A 122 3.92 26.03 5.32
N GLN A 123 3.86 25.88 6.64
CA GLN A 123 4.02 24.61 7.32
C GLN A 123 2.87 23.62 7.05
N ARG A 124 1.71 24.11 6.59
CA ARG A 124 0.53 23.31 6.25
C ARG A 124 0.32 23.18 4.75
N ALA A 125 1.34 23.50 3.96
CA ALA A 125 1.30 23.37 2.51
C ALA A 125 0.87 21.96 2.09
N VAL A 126 -0.03 21.88 1.11
CA VAL A 126 -0.42 20.62 0.49
C VAL A 126 0.73 20.05 -0.35
N ASN A 127 0.69 18.76 -0.70
CA ASN A 127 1.80 18.09 -1.40
C ASN A 127 2.15 18.76 -2.75
N GLN A 128 1.18 19.39 -3.39
CA GLN A 128 1.34 20.13 -4.64
C GLN A 128 2.21 21.40 -4.48
N ASP A 129 2.10 22.06 -3.33
CA ASP A 129 2.83 23.30 -3.02
C ASP A 129 4.23 23.05 -2.45
N LYS A 130 4.51 21.82 -2.01
CA LYS A 130 5.84 21.37 -1.56
C LYS A 130 6.80 21.21 -2.74
N LYS A 131 7.13 22.31 -3.41
CA LYS A 131 7.99 22.36 -4.60
C LYS A 131 9.46 22.09 -4.31
N ASN A 132 9.84 21.99 -3.04
CA ASN A 132 11.19 21.67 -2.60
C ASN A 132 11.37 20.21 -2.12
N LEU A 133 10.32 19.41 -2.28
CA LEU A 133 10.31 17.98 -1.97
C LEU A 133 10.12 17.13 -3.22
N LEU A 134 10.71 15.94 -3.17
CA LEU A 134 10.41 14.80 -4.02
C LEU A 134 9.70 13.76 -3.15
N PHE A 135 8.71 13.09 -3.72
CA PHE A 135 7.93 12.09 -2.99
C PHE A 135 8.20 10.69 -3.52
N SER A 136 8.22 9.72 -2.61
CA SER A 136 8.40 8.31 -2.95
C SER A 136 7.39 7.86 -4.03
N GLY A 137 7.85 7.06 -4.99
CA GLY A 137 7.05 6.54 -6.09
C GLY A 137 6.82 7.49 -7.27
N THR A 138 7.13 8.79 -7.11
CA THR A 138 7.09 9.76 -8.22
C THR A 138 8.27 9.59 -9.18
N ASN A 139 8.15 10.06 -10.42
CA ASN A 139 9.19 9.88 -11.46
C ASN A 139 9.86 11.20 -11.82
N ILE A 140 11.18 11.19 -12.00
CA ILE A 140 11.91 12.37 -12.51
C ILE A 140 11.71 12.48 -14.02
N ALA A 141 10.89 13.43 -14.44
CA ALA A 141 10.59 13.69 -15.85
C ALA A 141 11.76 14.39 -16.57
N ALA A 142 12.48 15.28 -15.89
CA ALA A 142 13.67 15.91 -16.43
C ALA A 142 14.61 16.43 -15.34
N GLY A 143 15.91 16.42 -15.63
CA GLY A 143 16.93 17.03 -14.79
C GLY A 143 17.65 16.06 -13.86
N LYS A 144 18.46 16.64 -12.97
CA LYS A 144 19.29 15.91 -12.01
C LYS A 144 19.39 16.70 -10.72
N SER A 145 19.20 16.04 -9.58
CA SER A 145 19.27 16.69 -8.27
C SER A 145 19.81 15.78 -7.19
N ARG A 146 20.22 16.40 -6.08
CA ARG A 146 20.59 15.74 -4.84
C ARG A 146 19.75 16.30 -3.71
N GLY A 147 19.39 15.42 -2.78
CA GLY A 147 18.64 15.77 -1.60
C GLY A 147 18.93 14.88 -0.42
N ILE A 148 18.30 15.19 0.69
CA ILE A 148 18.37 14.44 1.94
C ILE A 148 17.04 13.71 2.11
N VAL A 149 17.09 12.43 2.43
CA VAL A 149 15.91 11.63 2.76
C VAL A 149 15.30 12.16 4.06
N ILE A 150 14.00 12.49 4.02
CA ILE A 150 13.24 12.95 5.18
C ILE A 150 12.25 11.90 5.69
N GLY A 151 11.81 10.97 4.83
CA GLY A 151 10.88 9.90 5.20
C GLY A 151 11.07 8.67 4.32
N THR A 152 10.94 7.49 4.92
CA THR A 152 11.02 6.17 4.23
C THR A 152 9.87 5.27 4.66
N GLY A 153 9.53 4.28 3.84
CA GLY A 153 8.46 3.32 4.12
C GLY A 153 7.13 4.01 4.47
N LEU A 154 6.53 3.59 5.60
CA LEU A 154 5.25 4.13 6.09
C LEU A 154 5.31 5.63 6.47
N GLY A 155 6.51 6.20 6.65
CA GLY A 155 6.68 7.62 6.93
C GLY A 155 6.60 8.53 5.70
N THR A 156 6.55 7.96 4.50
CA THR A 156 6.41 8.71 3.23
C THR A 156 4.96 9.11 2.97
N GLU A 157 4.73 10.07 2.07
CA GLU A 157 3.36 10.44 1.65
C GLU A 157 2.59 9.25 1.06
N ILE A 158 3.22 8.42 0.23
CA ILE A 158 2.58 7.18 -0.27
C ILE A 158 2.39 6.14 0.84
N GLY A 159 3.31 6.09 1.81
CA GLY A 159 3.22 5.25 3.00
C GLY A 159 2.04 5.63 3.90
N LYS A 160 1.74 6.93 4.04
CA LYS A 160 0.57 7.42 4.77
C LYS A 160 -0.73 6.99 4.08
N ILE A 161 -0.79 7.09 2.74
CA ILE A 161 -1.94 6.61 1.96
C ILE A 161 -2.12 5.10 2.18
N ARG A 162 -1.02 4.33 2.12
CA ARG A 162 -1.05 2.88 2.39
C ARG A 162 -1.55 2.56 3.80
N ASN A 163 -1.05 3.27 4.82
CA ASN A 163 -1.52 3.09 6.20
C ASN A 163 -3.00 3.41 6.34
N GLN A 164 -3.48 4.50 5.75
CA GLN A 164 -4.91 4.84 5.78
C GLN A 164 -5.78 3.76 5.13
N MET A 165 -5.30 3.13 4.05
CA MET A 165 -5.98 2.00 3.43
C MET A 165 -5.97 0.74 4.31
N MET A 166 -4.93 0.53 5.12
CA MET A 166 -4.83 -0.60 6.05
C MET A 166 -5.63 -0.37 7.35
N ASP A 167 -5.61 0.86 7.87
CA ASP A 167 -6.35 1.31 9.07
C ASP A 167 -7.84 1.53 8.79
N THR A 168 -8.23 1.55 7.52
CA THR A 168 -9.63 1.31 7.17
C THR A 168 -9.88 -0.16 7.48
N GLU A 169 -10.12 -0.46 8.77
CA GLU A 169 -10.80 -1.69 9.18
C GLU A 169 -11.96 -1.84 8.19
N GLN A 170 -12.08 -3.03 7.57
CA GLN A 170 -13.26 -3.33 6.77
C GLN A 170 -14.46 -3.10 7.68
N GLU A 171 -15.08 -1.91 7.58
CA GLU A 171 -16.31 -1.63 8.29
C GLU A 171 -17.28 -2.70 7.81
N ARG A 172 -17.58 -3.65 8.70
CA ARG A 172 -18.50 -4.73 8.41
C ARG A 172 -19.76 -4.06 7.89
N THR A 173 -20.22 -4.51 6.73
CA THR A 173 -21.42 -3.94 6.14
C THR A 173 -22.55 -3.99 7.18
N PRO A 174 -23.49 -3.02 7.20
CA PRO A 174 -24.59 -3.02 8.16
C PRO A 174 -25.37 -4.35 8.20
N LEU A 175 -25.36 -5.11 7.09
CA LEU A 175 -25.93 -6.45 7.00
C LEU A 175 -25.09 -7.52 7.73
N GLN A 176 -23.76 -7.52 7.56
CA GLN A 176 -22.86 -8.43 8.28
C GLN A 176 -22.94 -8.24 9.80
N GLN A 177 -23.00 -6.99 10.27
CA GLN A 177 -23.18 -6.69 11.70
C GLN A 177 -24.48 -7.29 12.24
N LYS A 178 -25.59 -7.13 11.50
CA LYS A 178 -26.89 -7.71 11.89
C LYS A 178 -26.90 -9.24 11.86
N LEU A 179 -26.20 -9.85 10.91
CA LEU A 179 -26.09 -11.32 10.82
C LEU A 179 -25.28 -11.89 12.00
N ASP A 180 -24.20 -11.22 12.39
CA ASP A 180 -23.39 -11.61 13.55
C ASP A 180 -24.16 -11.43 14.87
N GLU A 181 -24.90 -10.34 15.03
CA GLU A 181 -25.81 -10.15 16.17
C GLU A 181 -26.86 -11.26 16.25
N PHE A 182 -27.47 -11.61 15.10
CA PHE A 182 -28.41 -12.73 15.02
C PHE A 182 -27.75 -14.07 15.38
N GLY A 183 -26.54 -14.33 14.88
CA GLY A 183 -25.78 -15.54 15.19
C GLY A 183 -25.42 -15.65 16.68
N GLN A 184 -25.04 -14.54 17.31
CA GLN A 184 -24.78 -14.50 18.76
C GLN A 184 -26.05 -14.68 19.59
N GLN A 185 -27.19 -14.14 19.15
CA GLN A 185 -28.49 -14.36 19.80
C GLN A 185 -28.89 -15.83 19.71
N LEU A 186 -28.78 -16.46 18.54
CA LEU A 186 -29.04 -17.89 18.34
C LEU A 186 -28.13 -18.76 19.20
N SER A 187 -26.85 -18.42 19.32
CA SER A 187 -25.90 -19.19 20.14
C SER A 187 -26.12 -19.02 21.66
N LYS A 188 -26.75 -17.92 22.10
CA LYS A 188 -27.13 -17.70 23.51
C LYS A 188 -28.45 -18.36 23.89
N VAL A 189 -29.27 -18.75 22.92
CA VAL A 189 -30.48 -19.56 23.15
C VAL A 189 -30.03 -21.01 23.26
N ARG A 190 -29.54 -21.37 24.45
CA ARG A 190 -29.32 -22.75 24.89
C ARG A 190 -29.77 -22.87 26.34
#